data_AF-A0A3B0UST0-F1
#
_entry.id   AF-A0A3B0UST0-F1
#
_cell.length_a   1.000
_cell.length_b   1.000
_cell.length_c   1.000
_cell.angle_alpha   90.00
_cell.angle_beta   90.00
_cell.angle_gamma   90.00
#
_symmetry.space_group_name_H-M   'P 1'
#
loop_
_entity.id
_entity.type
_entity.pdbx_description
1 polymer ?
#
loop_
_entity_poly.entity_id
_entity_poly.type
_entity_poly.pdbx_seq_one_letter_code
_entity_poly.pdbx_strand_id
1 'polypeptide(L)'
;MDKKRGGIEELILKNLEQLNDSEPMEGHFERFEAKLAKQSKQKNSIFRIAWKVAAVAVFAFLAVNQAIIYFSPAHKQITTLSAVSREYSEVEAYYTNAISTDLTQWEQMYNAGLLTEEDNKMMQNNLEEFDQRYSELQEELNANPYDERVINAMLEYYQTKLNVINLIISKLKEVKMINNTKDETEI
;
A
#
# COMPACT_ATOMS: atom_id res chain seq x y z
N MET A 1 8.58 -71.61 27.02
CA MET A 1 8.13 -70.22 26.77
C MET A 1 7.52 -70.22 25.39
N ASP A 2 6.20 -70.31 25.37
CA ASP A 2 5.39 -70.60 24.20
C ASP A 2 5.19 -69.31 23.38
N LYS A 3 5.82 -69.23 22.22
CA LYS A 3 5.75 -68.04 21.36
C LYS A 3 4.38 -68.07 20.69
N LYS A 4 3.41 -67.37 21.30
CA LYS A 4 2.07 -67.10 20.75
C LYS A 4 2.21 -66.72 19.26
N ARG A 5 1.98 -67.69 18.36
CA ARG A 5 1.85 -67.42 16.94
C ARG A 5 0.65 -66.48 16.79
N GLY A 6 0.82 -65.38 16.09
CA GLY A 6 -0.24 -64.38 15.97
C GLY A 6 -1.49 -65.03 15.36
N GLY A 7 -2.71 -64.61 15.74
CA GLY A 7 -3.94 -65.22 15.21
C GLY A 7 -4.00 -65.26 13.68
N ILE A 8 -3.28 -64.35 13.00
CA ILE A 8 -3.11 -64.35 11.55
C ILE A 8 -2.25 -65.51 11.06
N GLU A 9 -1.14 -65.85 11.74
CA GLU A 9 -0.31 -67.01 11.36
C GLU A 9 -1.10 -68.31 11.48
N GLU A 10 -1.91 -68.45 12.54
CA GLU A 10 -2.76 -69.62 12.72
C GLU A 10 -3.84 -69.72 11.63
N LEU A 11 -4.46 -68.59 11.25
CA LEU A 11 -5.42 -68.54 10.15
C LEU A 11 -4.78 -68.85 8.80
N ILE A 12 -3.57 -68.36 8.52
CA ILE A 12 -2.85 -68.65 7.28
C ILE A 12 -2.47 -70.12 7.21
N LEU A 13 -1.92 -70.68 8.29
CA LEU A 13 -1.51 -72.08 8.33
C LEU A 13 -2.72 -73.03 8.23
N LYS A 14 -3.85 -72.68 8.85
CA LYS A 14 -5.08 -73.47 8.81
C LYS A 14 -5.74 -73.49 7.43
N ASN A 15 -5.58 -72.43 6.64
CA ASN A 15 -6.18 -72.31 5.31
C ASN A 15 -5.14 -72.45 4.18
N LEU A 16 -3.91 -72.86 4.50
CA LEU A 16 -2.77 -72.80 3.57
C LEU A 16 -3.01 -73.60 2.29
N GLU A 17 -3.70 -74.74 2.41
CA GLU A 17 -4.08 -75.59 1.28
C GLU A 17 -5.05 -74.88 0.32
N GLN A 18 -6.05 -74.16 0.85
CA GLN A 18 -6.99 -73.35 0.05
C GLN A 18 -6.33 -72.08 -0.51
N LEU A 19 -5.33 -71.54 0.18
CA LEU A 19 -4.59 -70.36 -0.26
C LEU A 19 -3.60 -70.67 -1.39
N ASN A 20 -3.20 -71.93 -1.52
CA ASN A 20 -2.24 -72.40 -2.53
C ASN A 20 -2.92 -73.16 -3.69
N ASP A 21 -4.20 -72.89 -3.94
CA ASP A 21 -5.03 -73.56 -4.95
C ASP A 21 -4.74 -73.10 -6.39
N SER A 22 -3.86 -72.11 -6.58
CA SER A 22 -3.53 -71.61 -7.92
C SER A 22 -2.15 -70.98 -7.96
N GLU A 23 -1.32 -71.46 -8.89
CA GLU A 23 -0.10 -70.75 -9.25
C GLU A 23 -0.41 -69.62 -10.25
N PRO A 24 0.27 -68.47 -10.16
CA PRO A 24 0.14 -67.42 -11.17
C PRO A 24 0.51 -67.95 -12.55
N MET A 25 -0.16 -67.44 -13.59
CA MET A 25 0.24 -67.73 -14.98
C MET A 25 1.72 -67.41 -15.19
N GLU A 26 2.39 -68.24 -15.97
CA GLU A 26 3.80 -68.07 -16.35
C GLU A 26 4.10 -66.63 -16.80
N GLY A 27 5.28 -66.13 -16.42
CA GLY A 27 5.65 -64.73 -16.68
C GLY A 27 5.06 -63.71 -15.69
N HIS A 28 4.37 -64.13 -14.62
CA HIS A 28 3.78 -63.20 -13.65
C HIS A 28 4.82 -62.33 -12.96
N PHE A 29 5.96 -62.92 -12.57
CA PHE A 29 7.01 -62.20 -11.85
C PHE A 29 7.61 -61.09 -12.73
N GLU A 30 7.86 -61.39 -14.00
CA GLU A 30 8.39 -60.48 -15.00
C GLU A 30 7.39 -59.34 -15.29
N ARG A 31 6.09 -59.66 -15.42
CA ARG A 31 5.03 -58.64 -15.55
C ARG A 31 4.94 -57.74 -14.31
N PHE A 32 5.09 -58.33 -13.12
CA PHE A 32 5.07 -57.61 -11.85
C PHE A 32 6.29 -56.67 -11.72
N GLU A 33 7.49 -57.17 -11.97
CA GLU A 33 8.72 -56.39 -11.97
C GLU A 33 8.67 -55.25 -13.00
N ALA A 34 8.21 -55.53 -14.22
CA ALA A 34 8.04 -54.50 -15.24
C ALA A 34 7.06 -53.40 -14.80
N LYS A 35 5.97 -53.76 -14.11
CA LYS A 35 5.00 -52.80 -13.56
C LYS A 35 5.60 -52.00 -12.39
N LEU A 36 6.39 -52.64 -11.54
CA LEU A 36 7.07 -52.00 -10.40
C LEU A 36 8.15 -51.01 -10.86
N ALA A 37 8.97 -51.40 -11.83
CA ALA A 37 9.99 -50.54 -12.43
C ALA A 37 9.41 -49.30 -13.13
N LYS A 38 8.19 -49.42 -13.66
CA LYS A 38 7.47 -48.30 -14.28
C LYS A 38 6.88 -47.34 -13.23
N GLN A 39 6.45 -47.84 -12.07
CA GLN A 39 5.91 -47.00 -10.99
C GLN A 39 6.99 -46.22 -10.23
N SER A 40 8.22 -46.72 -10.12
CA SER A 40 9.29 -46.02 -9.38
C SER A 40 9.83 -44.77 -10.09
N LYS A 41 9.50 -44.55 -11.37
CA LYS A 41 10.10 -43.49 -12.21
C LYS A 41 9.23 -42.24 -12.47
N GLN A 42 8.03 -42.11 -11.93
CA GLN A 42 7.21 -40.88 -12.04
C GLN A 42 6.48 -40.67 -10.71
N LYS A 43 6.48 -39.52 -10.04
CA LYS A 43 6.15 -38.17 -10.57
C LYS A 43 6.47 -37.04 -9.55
N ASN A 44 7.51 -37.18 -8.74
CA ASN A 44 7.72 -36.28 -7.56
C ASN A 44 8.79 -35.19 -7.73
N SER A 45 9.40 -35.03 -8.91
CA SER A 45 10.51 -34.07 -9.08
C SER A 45 10.01 -32.64 -9.38
N ILE A 46 9.06 -32.48 -10.31
CA ILE A 46 8.59 -31.17 -10.76
C ILE A 46 7.90 -30.36 -9.66
N PHE A 47 7.02 -30.98 -8.85
CA PHE A 47 6.42 -30.30 -7.70
C PHE A 47 7.47 -29.90 -6.67
N ARG A 48 8.43 -30.78 -6.36
CA ARG A 48 9.50 -30.49 -5.40
C ARG A 48 10.40 -29.34 -5.86
N ILE A 49 10.69 -29.27 -7.17
CA ILE A 49 11.45 -28.16 -7.77
C ILE A 49 10.60 -26.88 -7.73
N ALA A 50 9.32 -26.94 -8.10
CA ALA A 50 8.42 -25.79 -8.07
C ALA A 50 8.29 -25.18 -6.67
N TRP A 51 8.16 -26.00 -5.62
CA TRP A 51 8.13 -25.53 -4.23
C TRP A 51 9.44 -24.88 -3.79
N LYS A 52 10.59 -25.39 -4.25
CA LYS A 52 11.89 -24.76 -3.99
C LYS A 52 12.04 -23.42 -4.70
N VAL A 53 11.64 -23.35 -5.96
CA VAL A 53 11.67 -22.10 -6.74
C VAL A 53 10.72 -21.06 -6.15
N ALA A 54 9.51 -21.47 -5.75
CA ALA A 54 8.56 -20.60 -5.07
C ALA A 54 9.12 -20.07 -3.74
N ALA A 55 9.73 -20.93 -2.92
CA ALA A 55 10.37 -20.51 -1.68
C ALA A 55 11.49 -19.48 -1.93
N VAL A 56 12.37 -19.74 -2.90
CA VAL A 56 13.45 -18.79 -3.27
C VAL A 56 12.87 -17.47 -3.77
N ALA A 57 11.82 -17.49 -4.60
CA ALA A 57 11.16 -16.29 -5.09
C ALA A 57 10.54 -15.47 -3.95
N VAL A 58 9.88 -16.11 -2.98
CA VAL A 58 9.33 -15.44 -1.79
C VAL A 58 10.45 -14.82 -0.97
N PHE A 59 11.53 -15.54 -0.70
CA PHE A 59 12.67 -14.99 0.05
C PHE A 59 13.35 -13.84 -0.69
N ALA A 60 13.52 -13.95 -2.01
CA ALA A 60 14.06 -12.86 -2.83
C ALA A 60 13.15 -11.62 -2.78
N PHE A 61 11.83 -11.81 -2.90
CA PHE A 61 10.86 -10.72 -2.77
C PHE A 61 10.92 -10.05 -1.39
N LEU A 62 10.95 -10.84 -0.32
CA LEU A 62 11.07 -10.33 1.05
C LEU A 62 12.41 -9.62 1.27
N ALA A 63 13.52 -10.16 0.76
CA ALA A 63 14.83 -9.54 0.87
C ALA A 63 14.89 -8.20 0.11
N VAL A 64 14.32 -8.13 -1.10
CA VAL A 64 14.20 -6.88 -1.87
C VAL A 64 13.33 -5.88 -1.13
N ASN A 65 12.16 -6.29 -0.61
CA ASN A 65 11.29 -5.43 0.16
C ASN A 65 11.98 -4.90 1.43
N GLN A 66 12.69 -5.76 2.14
CA GLN A 66 13.44 -5.40 3.33
C GLN A 66 14.60 -4.45 3.02
N ALA A 67 15.30 -4.67 1.90
CA ALA A 67 16.34 -3.78 1.42
C ALA A 67 15.77 -2.41 1.06
N ILE A 68 14.60 -2.34 0.38
CA ILE A 68 13.91 -1.08 0.11
C ILE A 68 13.62 -0.34 1.42
N ILE A 69 13.08 -1.01 2.45
CA ILE A 69 12.79 -0.36 3.74
C ILE A 69 14.07 0.12 4.44
N TYR A 70 15.14 -0.68 4.44
CA TYR A 70 16.39 -0.36 5.11
C TYR A 70 17.19 0.75 4.43
N PHE A 71 17.18 0.77 3.09
CA PHE A 71 17.85 1.80 2.29
C PHE A 71 16.93 2.96 1.92
N SER A 72 15.65 2.90 2.25
CA SER A 72 14.78 4.07 2.17
C SER A 72 15.36 5.12 3.11
N PRO A 73 15.57 6.37 2.67
CA PRO A 73 15.98 7.43 3.57
C PRO A 73 15.00 7.44 4.75
N ALA A 74 15.53 7.49 5.96
CA ALA A 74 14.73 7.59 7.18
C ALA A 74 13.65 8.64 6.93
N HIS A 75 12.38 8.27 7.16
CA HIS A 75 11.26 9.18 7.01
C HIS A 75 11.62 10.42 7.85
N LYS A 76 12.00 11.53 7.18
CA LYS A 76 12.41 12.75 7.87
C LYS A 76 11.25 13.05 8.82
N GLN A 77 11.51 13.11 10.12
CA GLN A 77 10.46 13.53 11.05
C GLN A 77 10.01 14.90 10.57
N ILE A 78 8.73 14.98 10.18
CA ILE A 78 8.15 16.21 9.67
C ILE A 78 7.88 17.07 10.90
N THR A 79 8.87 17.88 11.29
CA THR A 79 8.70 18.85 12.38
C THR A 79 7.81 19.97 11.87
N THR A 80 6.67 20.15 12.54
CA THR A 80 5.75 21.26 12.32
C THR A 80 5.70 22.15 13.54
N LEU A 81 4.94 23.24 13.46
CA LEU A 81 4.72 24.16 14.58
C LEU A 81 4.19 23.46 15.84
N SER A 82 3.40 22.39 15.67
CA SER A 82 2.89 21.56 16.76
C SER A 82 3.97 20.91 17.62
N ALA A 83 5.17 20.70 17.08
CA ALA A 83 6.30 20.13 17.83
C ALA A 83 6.98 21.16 18.74
N VAL A 84 6.75 22.45 18.52
CA VAL A 84 7.40 23.55 19.26
C VAL A 84 6.68 23.82 20.58
N SER A 85 5.36 24.03 20.52
CA SER A 85 4.54 24.25 21.72
C SER A 85 3.07 23.89 21.49
N ARG A 86 2.31 23.81 22.58
CA ARG A 86 0.87 23.54 22.51
C ARG A 86 0.12 24.69 21.84
N GLU A 87 0.48 25.92 22.15
CA GLU A 87 -0.13 27.12 21.59
C GLU A 87 0.06 27.17 20.07
N TYR A 88 1.26 26.83 19.59
CA TYR A 88 1.54 26.74 18.16
C TYR A 88 0.79 25.59 17.47
N SER A 89 0.56 24.48 18.17
CA SER A 89 -0.28 23.39 17.67
C SER A 89 -1.73 23.84 17.45
N GLU A 90 -2.30 24.61 18.38
CA GLU A 90 -3.65 25.15 18.26
C GLU A 90 -3.76 26.11 17.06
N VAL A 91 -2.73 26.94 16.83
CA VAL A 91 -2.66 27.86 15.69
C VAL A 91 -2.53 27.11 14.37
N GLU A 92 -1.65 26.11 14.29
CA GLU A 92 -1.51 25.24 13.12
C GLU A 92 -2.84 24.54 12.80
N ALA A 93 -3.51 23.98 13.80
CA ALA A 93 -4.82 23.34 13.65
C ALA A 93 -5.88 24.32 13.14
N TYR A 94 -5.89 25.57 13.62
CA TYR A 94 -6.82 26.59 13.13
C TYR A 94 -6.64 26.86 11.63
N TYR A 95 -5.43 27.19 11.19
CA TYR A 95 -5.19 27.54 9.78
C TYR A 95 -5.39 26.34 8.85
N THR A 96 -4.93 25.16 9.23
CA THR A 96 -5.10 23.93 8.42
C THR A 96 -6.58 23.60 8.23
N ASN A 97 -7.41 23.75 9.26
CA ASN A 97 -8.86 23.55 9.15
C ASN A 97 -9.53 24.62 8.27
N ALA A 98 -9.13 25.89 8.40
CA ALA A 98 -9.65 26.96 7.56
C ALA A 98 -9.31 26.75 6.07
N ILE A 99 -8.04 26.46 5.77
CA ILE A 99 -7.56 26.15 4.41
C ILE A 99 -8.31 24.94 3.84
N SER A 100 -8.47 23.87 4.63
CA SER A 100 -9.21 22.68 4.22
C SER A 100 -10.68 22.99 3.87
N THR A 101 -11.31 23.85 4.66
CA THR A 101 -12.68 24.32 4.40
C THR A 101 -12.78 25.08 3.09
N ASP A 102 -11.84 25.99 2.82
CA ASP A 102 -11.82 26.78 1.59
C ASP A 102 -11.53 25.92 0.35
N LEU A 103 -10.62 24.95 0.46
CA LEU A 103 -10.33 23.98 -0.61
C LEU A 103 -11.53 23.06 -0.88
N THR A 104 -12.26 22.67 0.17
CA THR A 104 -13.52 21.91 0.00
C THR A 104 -14.56 22.74 -0.75
N GLN A 105 -14.68 24.03 -0.41
CA GLN A 105 -15.56 24.94 -1.15
C GLN A 105 -15.12 25.09 -2.62
N TRP A 106 -13.81 25.21 -2.87
CA TRP A 106 -13.25 25.24 -4.21
C TRP A 106 -13.64 24.00 -5.03
N GLU A 107 -13.43 22.81 -4.47
CA GLU A 107 -13.77 21.54 -5.10
C GLU A 107 -15.27 21.45 -5.42
N GLN A 108 -16.13 21.90 -4.51
CA GLN A 108 -17.58 21.96 -4.76
C GLN A 108 -17.92 22.89 -5.93
N MET A 109 -17.30 24.06 -6.01
CA MET A 109 -17.51 24.99 -7.12
C MET A 109 -17.02 24.40 -8.46
N TYR A 110 -15.88 23.70 -8.45
CA TYR A 110 -15.36 23.01 -9.61
C TYR A 110 -16.31 21.89 -10.08
N ASN A 111 -16.73 21.02 -9.17
CA ASN A 111 -17.64 19.90 -9.47
C ASN A 111 -19.04 20.36 -9.92
N ALA A 112 -19.49 21.53 -9.45
CA ALA A 112 -20.72 22.16 -9.91
C ALA A 112 -20.62 22.78 -11.32
N GLY A 113 -19.46 22.68 -11.97
CA GLY A 113 -19.21 23.27 -13.30
C GLY A 113 -19.11 24.79 -13.26
N LEU A 114 -18.96 25.39 -12.08
CA LEU A 114 -18.75 26.83 -11.97
C LEU A 114 -17.33 27.14 -12.43
N LEU A 115 -16.32 26.43 -11.95
CA LEU A 115 -14.92 26.70 -12.31
C LEU A 115 -14.49 25.98 -13.60
N THR A 116 -13.59 26.59 -14.35
CA THR A 116 -12.98 25.99 -15.54
C THR A 116 -11.79 25.10 -15.18
N GLU A 117 -11.34 24.25 -16.10
CA GLU A 117 -10.09 23.49 -15.93
C GLU A 117 -8.89 24.41 -15.72
N GLU A 118 -8.85 25.56 -16.41
CA GLU A 118 -7.76 26.53 -16.27
C GLU A 118 -7.75 27.18 -14.87
N ASP A 119 -8.93 27.49 -14.31
CA ASP A 119 -9.05 27.97 -12.92
C ASP A 119 -8.47 26.93 -11.95
N ASN A 120 -8.83 25.65 -12.15
CA ASN A 120 -8.38 24.56 -11.31
C ASN A 120 -6.86 24.34 -11.39
N LYS A 121 -6.30 24.40 -12.60
CA LYS A 121 -4.86 24.32 -12.84
C LYS A 121 -4.11 25.50 -12.19
N MET A 122 -4.66 26.71 -12.28
CA MET A 122 -4.11 27.88 -11.59
C MET A 122 -4.05 27.66 -10.08
N MET A 123 -5.13 27.17 -9.47
CA MET A 123 -5.15 26.86 -8.04
C MET A 123 -4.11 25.80 -7.67
N GLN A 124 -4.01 24.71 -8.43
CA GLN A 124 -3.01 23.67 -8.18
C GLN A 124 -1.59 24.21 -8.21
N ASN A 125 -1.24 25.02 -9.22
CA ASN A 125 0.08 25.65 -9.30
C ASN A 125 0.38 26.52 -8.06
N ASN A 126 -0.59 27.33 -7.60
CA ASN A 126 -0.42 28.13 -6.39
C ASN A 126 -0.19 27.24 -5.15
N LEU A 127 -0.92 26.14 -5.02
CA LEU A 127 -0.75 25.20 -3.91
C LEU A 127 0.62 24.52 -3.94
N GLU A 128 1.12 24.15 -5.12
CA GLU A 128 2.46 23.59 -5.29
C GLU A 128 3.56 24.57 -4.85
N GLU A 129 3.44 25.86 -5.19
CA GLU A 129 4.37 26.90 -4.73
C GLU A 129 4.39 27.01 -3.20
N PHE A 130 3.22 26.97 -2.56
CA PHE A 130 3.11 26.95 -1.11
C PHE A 130 3.74 25.68 -0.51
N ASP A 131 3.51 24.51 -1.09
CA ASP A 131 4.04 23.25 -0.56
C ASP A 131 5.56 23.18 -0.67
N GLN A 132 6.15 23.73 -1.74
CA GLN A 132 7.59 23.91 -1.87
C GLN A 132 8.14 24.80 -0.76
N ARG A 133 7.54 25.98 -0.56
CA ARG A 133 7.97 26.91 0.51
C ARG A 133 7.83 26.30 1.90
N TYR A 134 6.78 25.51 2.13
CA TYR A 134 6.58 24.82 3.40
C TYR A 134 7.66 23.78 3.66
N SER A 135 8.06 23.02 2.64
CA SER A 135 9.15 22.03 2.76
C SER A 135 10.47 22.69 3.16
N GLU A 136 10.79 23.88 2.64
CA GLU A 136 11.98 24.63 3.03
C GLU A 136 11.91 25.06 4.50
N LEU A 137 10.77 25.62 4.92
CA LEU A 137 10.55 26.04 6.32
C LEU A 137 10.60 24.86 7.30
N GLN A 138 10.12 23.68 6.89
CA GLN A 138 10.24 22.46 7.69
C GLN A 138 11.69 22.01 7.86
N GLU A 139 12.52 22.15 6.83
CA GLU A 139 13.94 21.85 6.94
C GLU A 139 14.66 22.84 7.88
N GLU A 140 14.35 24.13 7.78
CA GLU A 140 14.86 25.16 8.68
C GLU A 140 14.42 24.93 10.13
N LEU A 141 13.15 24.56 10.36
CA LEU A 141 12.61 24.30 11.70
C LEU A 141 13.23 23.03 12.29
N ASN A 142 13.44 21.99 11.47
CA ASN A 142 14.15 20.79 11.89
C ASN A 142 15.60 21.10 12.33
N ALA A 143 16.28 21.98 11.60
CA ALA A 143 17.63 22.39 11.96
C ALA A 143 17.66 23.25 13.23
N ASN A 144 16.66 24.11 13.43
CA ASN A 144 16.57 25.03 14.58
C ASN A 144 15.13 25.12 15.15
N PRO A 145 14.70 24.17 16.01
CA PRO A 145 13.30 24.06 16.44
C PRO A 145 12.73 25.23 17.25
N TYR A 146 13.60 26.07 17.81
CA TYR A 146 13.22 27.21 18.66
C TYR A 146 13.63 28.56 18.06
N ASP A 147 14.01 28.60 16.78
CA ASP A 147 14.30 29.87 16.11
C ASP A 147 12.99 30.61 15.84
N GLU A 148 12.74 31.67 16.60
CA GLU A 148 11.55 32.51 16.47
C GLU A 148 11.35 33.04 15.04
N ARG A 149 12.42 33.24 14.28
CA ARG A 149 12.32 33.71 12.88
C ARG A 149 11.68 32.66 11.99
N VAL A 150 12.06 31.40 12.18
CA VAL A 150 11.50 30.26 11.42
C VAL A 150 10.06 30.02 11.84
N ILE A 151 9.77 30.06 13.14
CA ILE A 151 8.42 29.94 13.68
C ILE A 151 7.51 31.03 13.10
N ASN A 152 7.96 32.28 13.11
CA ASN A 152 7.20 33.41 12.54
C ASN A 152 7.01 33.26 11.03
N ALA A 153 8.02 32.78 10.29
CA ALA A 153 7.89 32.52 8.87
C ALA A 153 6.88 31.39 8.57
N MET A 154 6.80 30.36 9.42
CA MET A 154 5.76 29.32 9.30
C MET A 154 4.36 29.86 9.60
N LEU A 155 4.21 30.73 10.60
CA LEU A 155 2.94 31.40 10.89
C LEU A 155 2.50 32.30 9.73
N GLU A 156 3.43 33.11 9.20
CA GLU A 156 3.20 33.96 8.04
C GLU A 156 2.84 33.14 6.80
N TYR A 157 3.50 31.99 6.61
CA TYR A 157 3.15 31.04 5.55
C TYR A 157 1.68 30.59 5.66
N TYR A 158 1.22 30.13 6.83
CA TYR A 158 -0.17 29.71 7.00
C TYR A 158 -1.17 30.84 6.75
N GLN A 159 -0.89 32.02 7.29
CA GLN A 159 -1.70 33.23 7.08
C GLN A 159 -1.79 33.60 5.60
N THR A 160 -0.65 33.61 4.91
CA THR A 160 -0.57 33.99 3.51
C THR A 160 -1.27 32.97 2.63
N LYS A 161 -1.07 31.67 2.87
CA LYS A 161 -1.75 30.59 2.15
C LYS A 161 -3.27 30.73 2.24
N LEU A 162 -3.79 30.92 3.46
CA LEU A 162 -5.21 31.15 3.68
C LEU A 162 -5.73 32.41 2.97
N ASN A 163 -5.01 33.52 3.07
CA ASN A 163 -5.41 34.79 2.44
C ASN A 163 -5.43 34.71 0.92
N VAL A 164 -4.44 34.04 0.31
CA VAL A 164 -4.38 33.87 -1.15
C VAL A 164 -5.53 33.00 -1.63
N ILE A 165 -5.80 31.86 -0.98
CA ILE A 165 -6.92 30.99 -1.35
C ILE A 165 -8.23 31.77 -1.28
N ASN A 166 -8.47 32.50 -0.19
CA ASN A 166 -9.66 33.34 -0.03
C ASN A 166 -9.78 34.43 -1.10
N LEU A 167 -8.67 35.09 -1.43
CA LEU A 167 -8.63 36.12 -2.47
C LEU A 167 -9.01 35.55 -3.84
N ILE A 168 -8.46 34.39 -4.21
CA ILE A 168 -8.77 33.72 -5.48
C ILE A 168 -10.26 33.35 -5.53
N ILE A 169 -10.78 32.71 -4.47
CA ILE A 169 -12.21 32.36 -4.36
C ILE A 169 -13.10 33.61 -4.49
N SER A 170 -12.77 34.68 -3.79
CA SER A 170 -13.50 35.95 -3.83
C SER A 170 -13.54 36.54 -5.23
N LYS A 171 -12.37 36.62 -5.89
CA LYS A 171 -12.25 37.20 -7.23
C LYS A 171 -13.02 36.41 -8.29
N LEU A 172 -12.98 35.08 -8.22
CA LEU A 172 -13.74 34.25 -9.15
C LEU A 172 -15.26 34.37 -8.95
N LYS A 173 -15.73 34.49 -7.70
CA LYS A 173 -17.15 34.77 -7.42
C LYS A 173 -17.57 36.13 -7.98
N GLU A 174 -16.75 37.17 -7.79
CA GLU A 174 -17.00 38.51 -8.31
C GLU A 174 -17.14 38.51 -9.85
N VAL A 175 -16.17 37.95 -10.56
CA VAL A 175 -16.17 37.87 -12.03
C VAL A 175 -17.40 37.13 -12.56
N LYS A 176 -17.79 36.03 -11.92
CA LYS A 176 -18.94 35.23 -12.34
C LYS A 176 -20.28 35.92 -12.10
N MET A 177 -20.44 36.63 -10.98
CA MET A 177 -21.64 37.43 -10.74
C MET A 177 -21.79 38.54 -11.79
N ILE A 178 -20.70 39.21 -12.15
CA ILE A 178 -20.71 40.26 -13.18
C ILE A 178 -21.16 39.71 -14.53
N ASN A 179 -20.73 38.51 -14.92
CA ASN A 179 -21.13 37.90 -16.18
C ASN A 179 -22.63 37.57 -16.20
N ASN A 180 -23.18 37.02 -15.11
CA ASN A 180 -24.61 36.71 -15.03
C ASN A 180 -25.49 37.97 -15.12
N THR A 181 -25.08 39.10 -14.54
CA THR A 181 -25.88 40.35 -14.60
C THR A 181 -25.87 40.98 -15.99
N LYS A 182 -24.79 40.83 -16.77
CA LYS A 182 -24.74 41.36 -18.15
C LYS A 182 -25.71 40.63 -19.07
N ASP A 183 -25.82 39.32 -18.93
CA ASP A 183 -26.72 38.50 -19.75
C ASP A 183 -28.21 38.80 -19.50
N GLU A 184 -28.59 39.36 -18.35
CA GLU A 184 -29.96 39.77 -18.04
C GLU A 184 -30.33 41.18 -18.55
N THR A 185 -29.34 42.03 -18.86
CA THR A 185 -29.55 43.42 -19.28
C THR A 185 -29.61 43.63 -20.80
N GLU A 186 -29.45 42.57 -21.60
CA GLU A 186 -29.53 42.61 -23.07
C GLU A 186 -30.83 42.01 -23.65
N ILE A 187 -31.95 42.07 -22.90
CA ILE A 187 -33.28 41.63 -23.37
C ILE A 187 -34.23 42.81 -23.59
#